data_AF-A0A2A2IEW9-F1
#
_entry.id   AF-A0A2A2IEW9-F1
#
_cell.length_a   1.000
_cell.length_b   1.000
_cell.length_c   1.000
_cell.angle_alpha   90.00
_cell.angle_beta   90.00
_cell.angle_gamma   90.00
#
_symmetry.space_group_name_H-M   'P 1'
#
loop_
_entity.id
_entity.type
_entity.pdbx_description
1 polymer ?
#
loop_
_entity_poly.entity_id
_entity_poly.type
_entity_poly.pdbx_seq_one_letter_code
_entity_poly.pdbx_strand_id
1 'polypeptide(L)'
;MYKITNTVNGKVYIGKSVHLNKRLREHRSSLLKDYHPNKHLQRSWNKYGEKYFTFEILEECSEDIVNEREMYYINEYKSNIKEFGYNMTLGGDGSLGLKHTEESRQKISAIQLGRKLPESHKQNISNSLKGKVPKNYHMIVEYNESQEIPITQIAIKNKTIIHWKNINHCARENDLLATNIVKCLKGKYRTCGGSIFLYKDKFDTDININELIKDRTKNNQKTQGVVQLSSELELIVEYSSMKQAQESGYTRQLIRQCCTGILEMYKGFKWMYKEDYEELVNEDVFNINDNS
;
A
#
# COMPACT_ATOMS: atom_id res chain seq x y z
N MET A 1 31.61 -25.81 24.16
CA MET A 1 32.19 -25.46 22.85
C MET A 1 32.65 -26.72 22.11
N TYR A 2 32.44 -26.79 20.79
CA TYR A 2 32.93 -27.88 19.95
C TYR A 2 33.50 -27.38 18.62
N LYS A 3 34.32 -28.23 17.98
CA LYS A 3 34.99 -28.00 16.70
C LYS A 3 34.73 -29.15 15.74
N ILE A 4 34.52 -28.83 14.47
CA ILE A 4 34.50 -29.79 13.36
C ILE A 4 35.61 -29.38 12.39
N THR A 5 36.59 -30.26 12.14
CA THR A 5 37.75 -29.95 11.29
C THR A 5 37.70 -30.78 10.02
N ASN A 6 37.91 -30.17 8.86
CA ASN A 6 38.23 -30.89 7.63
C ASN A 6 39.75 -31.09 7.55
N THR A 7 40.20 -32.34 7.64
CA THR A 7 41.63 -32.69 7.69
C THR A 7 42.35 -32.54 6.35
N VAL A 8 41.65 -32.38 5.23
CA VAL A 8 42.26 -32.18 3.90
C VAL A 8 42.73 -30.74 3.70
N ASN A 9 41.96 -29.76 4.19
CA ASN A 9 42.24 -28.34 3.96
C ASN A 9 42.40 -27.52 5.24
N GLY A 10 42.32 -28.16 6.41
CA GLY A 10 42.46 -27.51 7.72
C GLY A 10 41.29 -26.62 8.12
N LYS A 11 40.23 -26.52 7.32
CA LYS A 11 39.10 -25.62 7.62
C LYS A 11 38.29 -26.11 8.80
N VAL A 12 37.85 -25.19 9.64
CA VAL A 12 37.11 -25.51 10.86
C VAL A 12 35.70 -24.91 10.91
N TYR A 13 34.83 -25.58 11.67
CA TYR A 13 33.54 -25.05 12.13
C TYR A 13 33.53 -25.06 13.66
N ILE A 14 33.18 -23.94 14.26
CA ILE A 14 33.06 -23.76 15.71
C ILE A 14 31.58 -23.61 16.06
N GLY A 15 31.15 -24.24 17.15
CA GLY A 15 29.82 -23.99 17.69
C GLY A 15 29.68 -24.27 19.18
N LYS A 16 28.55 -23.83 19.72
CA LYS A 16 28.15 -24.04 21.11
C LYS A 16 26.91 -24.92 21.23
N SER A 17 26.75 -25.59 22.37
CA SER A 17 25.55 -26.35 22.73
C SER A 17 25.57 -26.72 24.20
N VAL A 18 24.40 -26.78 24.82
CA VAL A 18 24.19 -27.34 26.17
C VAL A 18 24.52 -28.84 26.21
N HIS A 19 24.28 -29.57 25.11
CA HIS A 19 24.50 -31.01 25.03
C HIS A 19 25.45 -31.36 23.87
N LEU A 20 26.75 -31.18 24.09
CA LEU A 20 27.80 -31.29 23.07
C LEU A 20 27.75 -32.63 22.31
N ASN A 21 27.71 -33.76 23.01
CA ASN A 21 27.68 -35.08 22.40
C ASN A 21 26.44 -35.30 21.53
N LYS A 22 25.26 -34.85 21.98
CA LYS A 22 24.03 -34.92 21.19
C LYS A 22 24.16 -34.08 19.93
N ARG A 23 24.67 -32.84 20.07
CA ARG A 23 24.82 -31.91 18.96
C ARG A 23 25.80 -32.39 17.89
N LEU A 24 26.93 -32.97 18.29
CA LEU A 24 27.90 -33.54 17.33
C LEU A 24 27.30 -34.70 16.53
N ARG A 25 26.50 -35.58 17.17
CA ARG A 25 25.76 -36.63 16.46
C ARG A 25 24.73 -36.07 15.48
N GLU A 26 24.02 -35.01 15.85
CA GLU A 26 23.08 -34.32 14.97
C GLU A 26 23.78 -33.73 13.75
N HIS A 27 24.93 -33.07 13.93
CA HIS A 27 25.74 -32.55 12.82
C HIS A 27 26.13 -33.67 11.87
N ARG A 28 26.71 -34.76 12.38
CA ARG A 28 27.11 -35.93 11.59
C ARG A 28 25.94 -36.53 10.81
N SER A 29 24.81 -36.77 11.48
CA SER A 29 23.59 -37.31 10.87
C SER A 29 23.03 -36.39 9.77
N SER A 30 23.01 -35.08 10.01
CA SER A 30 22.50 -34.11 9.04
C SER A 30 23.41 -33.96 7.82
N LEU A 31 24.72 -34.06 8.02
CA LEU A 31 25.71 -34.07 6.93
C LEU A 31 25.60 -35.34 6.07
N LEU A 32 25.44 -36.50 6.71
CA LEU A 32 25.26 -37.78 6.02
C LEU A 32 23.98 -37.81 5.16
N LYS A 33 22.91 -37.18 5.65
CA LYS A 33 21.59 -37.14 4.99
C LYS A 33 21.38 -35.92 4.08
N ASP A 34 22.44 -35.15 3.81
CA ASP A 34 22.46 -33.98 2.91
C ASP A 34 21.45 -32.85 3.22
N TYR A 35 21.09 -32.65 4.50
CA TYR A 35 20.19 -31.57 4.92
C TYR A 35 20.82 -30.59 5.91
N HIS A 36 22.14 -30.63 6.10
CA HIS A 36 22.79 -29.75 7.07
C HIS A 36 22.52 -28.25 6.79
N PRO A 37 22.21 -27.44 7.82
CA PRO A 37 21.85 -26.03 7.65
C PRO A 37 23.00 -25.19 7.08
N ASN A 38 24.24 -25.48 7.47
CA ASN A 38 25.42 -24.87 6.88
C ASN A 38 25.73 -25.53 5.52
N LYS A 39 25.31 -24.88 4.43
CA LYS A 39 25.52 -25.38 3.06
C LYS A 39 26.98 -25.39 2.64
N HIS A 40 27.82 -24.51 3.19
CA HIS A 40 29.25 -24.52 2.88
C HIS A 40 29.93 -25.76 3.47
N LEU A 41 29.62 -26.08 4.73
CA LEU A 41 30.08 -27.31 5.38
C LEU A 41 29.53 -28.57 4.69
N GLN A 42 28.24 -28.59 4.34
CA GLN A 42 27.62 -29.71 3.60
C GLN A 42 28.32 -30.00 2.27
N ARG A 43 28.61 -28.96 1.47
CA ARG A 43 29.31 -29.12 0.19
C ARG A 43 30.73 -29.67 0.38
N SER A 44 31.41 -29.21 1.43
CA SER A 44 32.74 -29.73 1.78
C SER A 44 32.67 -31.21 2.19
N TRP A 45 31.67 -31.58 3.00
CA TRP A 45 31.41 -32.96 3.38
C TRP A 45 31.15 -33.86 2.15
N ASN A 46 30.28 -33.43 1.25
CA ASN A 46 29.96 -34.20 0.04
C ASN A 46 31.17 -34.33 -0.89
N LYS A 47 32.08 -33.34 -0.90
CA LYS A 47 33.28 -33.34 -1.74
C LYS A 47 34.38 -34.27 -1.22
N TYR A 48 34.68 -34.23 0.07
CA TYR A 48 35.82 -34.97 0.63
C TYR A 48 35.40 -36.31 1.25
N GLY A 49 34.19 -36.37 1.82
CA GLY A 49 33.67 -37.54 2.51
C GLY A 49 33.98 -37.56 4.00
N GLU A 50 33.19 -38.32 4.73
CA GLU A 50 33.15 -38.40 6.20
C GLU A 50 34.51 -38.67 6.86
N LYS A 51 35.33 -39.53 6.26
CA LYS A 51 36.63 -39.95 6.82
C LYS A 51 37.63 -38.79 7.00
N TYR A 52 37.39 -37.65 6.36
CA TYR A 52 38.24 -36.46 6.45
C TYR A 52 37.68 -35.38 7.39
N PHE A 53 36.70 -35.73 8.23
CA PHE A 53 36.15 -34.81 9.21
C PHE A 53 36.31 -35.35 10.63
N THR A 54 36.90 -34.52 11.51
CA THR A 54 36.99 -34.80 12.94
C THR A 54 35.99 -33.96 13.71
N PHE A 55 35.44 -34.51 14.79
CA PHE A 55 34.48 -33.87 15.68
C PHE A 55 35.06 -33.89 17.09
N GLU A 56 35.29 -32.71 17.67
CA GLU A 56 36.07 -32.55 18.90
C GLU A 56 35.32 -31.61 19.87
N ILE A 57 35.36 -31.93 21.16
CA ILE A 57 34.94 -31.01 22.22
C ILE A 57 36.14 -30.12 22.54
N LEU A 58 35.96 -28.80 22.47
CA LEU A 58 37.03 -27.84 22.78
C LEU A 58 37.05 -27.51 24.27
N GLU A 59 35.89 -27.23 24.83
CA GLU A 59 35.77 -26.69 26.19
C GLU A 59 34.35 -26.88 26.70
N GLU A 60 34.21 -27.28 27.97
CA GLU A 60 32.95 -27.20 28.71
C GLU A 60 32.99 -25.91 29.53
N CYS A 61 32.03 -25.02 29.26
CA CYS A 61 31.96 -23.71 29.86
C CYS A 61 30.53 -23.48 30.38
N SER A 62 30.40 -22.60 31.37
CA SER A 62 29.10 -22.19 31.89
C SER A 62 28.32 -21.33 30.89
N GLU A 63 27.01 -21.22 31.09
CA GLU A 63 26.10 -20.55 30.16
C GLU A 63 26.37 -19.04 30.05
N ASP A 64 26.83 -18.42 31.13
CA ASP A 64 27.15 -16.99 31.21
C ASP A 64 28.31 -16.57 30.30
N ILE A 65 29.28 -17.46 30.05
CA ILE A 65 30.46 -17.16 29.21
C ILE A 65 30.40 -17.81 27.83
N VAL A 66 29.36 -18.60 27.52
CA VAL A 66 29.31 -19.42 26.30
C VAL A 66 29.41 -18.58 25.01
N ASN A 67 28.84 -17.38 25.02
CA ASN A 67 28.86 -16.46 23.89
C ASN A 67 30.26 -15.88 23.67
N GLU A 68 30.93 -15.49 24.76
CA GLU A 68 32.29 -14.97 24.73
C GLU A 68 33.27 -16.03 24.25
N ARG A 69 33.14 -17.28 24.74
CA ARG A 69 33.97 -18.41 24.30
C ARG A 69 33.72 -18.77 22.84
N GLU A 70 32.47 -18.68 22.36
CA GLU A 70 32.16 -18.87 20.93
C GLU A 70 32.87 -17.83 20.05
N MET A 71 32.78 -16.55 20.40
CA MET A 71 33.47 -15.49 19.68
C MET A 71 34.99 -15.66 19.73
N TYR A 72 35.54 -16.00 20.90
CA TYR A 72 36.96 -16.26 21.10
C TYR A 72 37.47 -17.34 20.13
N TYR A 73 36.84 -18.52 20.09
CA TYR A 73 37.29 -19.60 19.22
C TYR A 73 37.04 -19.32 17.74
N ILE A 74 35.96 -18.65 17.36
CA ILE A 74 35.75 -18.25 15.96
C ILE A 74 36.88 -17.32 15.50
N ASN A 75 37.28 -16.37 16.35
CA ASN A 75 38.37 -15.45 16.05
C ASN A 75 39.74 -16.16 16.02
N GLU A 76 40.03 -16.99 17.03
CA GLU A 76 41.28 -17.75 17.15
C GLU A 76 41.52 -18.62 15.90
N TYR A 77 40.50 -19.37 15.48
CA TYR A 77 40.61 -20.25 14.31
C TYR A 77 40.26 -19.55 12.98
N LYS A 78 39.89 -18.26 13.01
CA LYS A 78 39.41 -17.49 11.86
C LYS A 78 38.30 -18.22 11.09
N SER A 79 37.44 -18.94 11.81
CA SER A 79 36.52 -19.91 11.20
C SER A 79 35.41 -19.26 10.37
N ASN A 80 35.22 -17.94 10.50
CA ASN A 80 34.32 -17.11 9.72
C ASN A 80 34.91 -16.69 8.35
N ILE A 81 36.23 -16.84 8.16
CA ILE A 81 36.90 -16.52 6.89
C ILE A 81 36.82 -17.77 6.01
N LYS A 82 36.27 -17.64 4.80
CA LYS A 82 36.01 -18.77 3.88
C LYS A 82 37.25 -19.61 3.57
N GLU A 83 38.45 -19.03 3.64
CA GLU A 83 39.72 -19.73 3.46
C GLU A 83 40.05 -20.68 4.63
N PHE A 84 39.67 -20.31 5.86
CA PHE A 84 40.05 -21.00 7.09
C PHE A 84 38.89 -21.72 7.80
N GLY A 85 37.64 -21.48 7.41
CA GLY A 85 36.52 -22.15 8.06
C GLY A 85 35.17 -22.07 7.38
N TYR A 86 34.17 -22.52 8.13
CA TYR A 86 32.80 -22.72 7.70
C TYR A 86 31.77 -21.86 8.45
N ASN A 87 32.15 -21.15 9.53
CA ASN A 87 31.22 -20.27 10.24
C ASN A 87 30.76 -19.14 9.31
N MET A 88 29.48 -18.78 9.40
CA MET A 88 28.89 -17.71 8.58
C MET A 88 28.81 -16.37 9.34
N THR A 89 29.03 -16.41 10.65
CA THR A 89 28.93 -15.25 11.56
C THR A 89 30.15 -15.23 12.48
N LEU A 90 30.34 -14.11 13.18
CA LEU A 90 31.38 -13.94 14.21
C LEU A 90 31.07 -14.66 15.54
N GLY A 91 29.92 -15.34 15.65
CA GLY A 91 29.41 -15.91 16.91
C GLY A 91 28.53 -14.95 17.69
N GLY A 92 28.10 -15.35 18.89
CA GLY A 92 27.45 -14.46 19.85
C GLY A 92 25.96 -14.16 19.59
N ASP A 93 25.21 -15.11 19.02
CA ASP A 93 23.77 -14.99 18.69
C ASP A 93 23.44 -14.17 17.43
N GLY A 94 23.91 -14.70 16.29
CA GLY A 94 23.75 -14.13 14.95
C GLY A 94 22.44 -13.36 14.70
N SER A 95 22.57 -12.14 14.17
CA SER A 95 21.50 -11.23 13.71
C SER A 95 20.44 -10.80 14.73
N LEU A 96 20.42 -11.31 15.95
CA LEU A 96 19.60 -10.77 17.05
C LEU A 96 20.32 -9.56 17.66
N GLY A 97 20.26 -8.41 16.98
CA GLY A 97 20.80 -7.15 17.50
C GLY A 97 21.67 -6.35 16.55
N LEU A 98 21.94 -6.84 15.34
CA LEU A 98 22.51 -6.02 14.26
C LEU A 98 21.46 -5.00 13.81
N LYS A 99 21.39 -3.86 14.52
CA LYS A 99 20.74 -2.66 14.02
C LYS A 99 21.42 -2.33 12.70
N HIS A 100 20.70 -2.49 11.59
CA HIS A 100 21.18 -2.03 10.29
C HIS A 100 21.73 -0.61 10.45
N THR A 101 22.96 -0.38 9.99
CA THR A 101 23.53 0.96 9.95
C THR A 101 22.58 1.89 9.20
N GLU A 102 22.55 3.17 9.58
CA GLU A 102 21.66 4.14 8.93
C GLU A 102 21.86 4.15 7.42
N GLU A 103 23.13 4.06 6.99
CA GLU A 103 23.52 3.95 5.58
C GLU A 103 22.93 2.71 4.89
N SER A 104 22.96 1.54 5.55
CA SER A 104 22.37 0.31 4.98
C SER A 104 20.85 0.42 4.89
N ARG A 105 20.20 1.01 5.90
CA ARG A 105 18.75 1.23 5.92
C ARG A 105 18.32 2.19 4.81
N GLN A 106 19.09 3.27 4.60
CA GLN A 106 18.86 4.23 3.53
C GLN A 106 19.04 3.60 2.14
N LYS A 107 20.09 2.80 1.93
CA LYS A 107 20.29 2.07 0.65
C LYS A 107 19.15 1.11 0.36
N ILE A 108 18.71 0.33 1.36
CA ILE A 108 17.59 -0.60 1.21
C ILE A 108 16.28 0.15 0.93
N SER A 109 16.03 1.25 1.64
CA SER A 109 14.85 2.10 1.45
C SER A 109 14.82 2.71 0.04
N ALA A 110 15.94 3.28 -0.41
CA ALA A 110 16.08 3.88 -1.74
C ALA A 110 15.85 2.86 -2.87
N ILE A 111 16.30 1.61 -2.71
CA ILE A 111 16.05 0.53 -3.68
C ILE A 111 14.57 0.11 -3.72
N GLN A 112 13.86 0.22 -2.60
CA GLN A 112 12.45 -0.16 -2.51
C GLN A 112 11.49 0.94 -2.92
N LEU A 113 11.85 2.22 -2.74
CA LEU A 113 11.06 3.35 -3.19
C LEU A 113 10.91 3.31 -4.73
N GLY A 114 9.67 3.19 -5.21
CA GLY A 114 9.35 3.19 -6.63
C GLY A 114 9.37 1.81 -7.32
N ARG A 115 9.69 0.74 -6.59
CA ARG A 115 9.65 -0.62 -7.16
C ARG A 115 8.21 -1.03 -7.44
N LYS A 116 7.83 -1.10 -8.72
CA LYS A 116 6.53 -1.62 -9.14
C LYS A 116 6.57 -3.15 -9.12
N LEU A 117 5.64 -3.76 -8.38
CA LEU A 117 5.48 -5.21 -8.40
C LEU A 117 5.21 -5.69 -9.84
N PRO A 118 5.87 -6.76 -10.30
CA PRO A 118 5.59 -7.36 -11.61
C PRO A 118 4.12 -7.76 -11.73
N GLU A 119 3.56 -7.65 -12.93
CA GLU A 119 2.14 -7.95 -13.15
C GLU A 119 1.80 -9.42 -12.81
N SER A 120 2.69 -10.34 -13.13
CA SER A 120 2.59 -11.76 -12.74
C SER A 120 2.50 -11.95 -11.23
N HIS A 121 3.23 -11.13 -10.45
CA HIS A 121 3.20 -11.20 -9.00
C HIS A 121 1.86 -10.69 -8.44
N LYS A 122 1.31 -9.60 -9.01
CA LYS A 122 -0.04 -9.12 -8.65
C LYS A 122 -1.11 -10.15 -8.98
N GLN A 123 -1.01 -10.79 -10.14
CA GLN A 123 -1.95 -11.84 -10.56
C GLN A 123 -1.92 -13.03 -9.59
N ASN A 124 -0.74 -13.46 -9.15
CA ASN A 124 -0.58 -14.56 -8.20
C ASN A 124 -1.17 -14.23 -6.82
N ILE A 125 -0.97 -13.00 -6.35
CA ILE A 125 -1.60 -12.52 -5.11
C ILE A 125 -3.13 -12.54 -5.26
N SER A 126 -3.66 -11.99 -6.36
CA SER A 126 -5.10 -11.97 -6.63
C SER A 126 -5.70 -13.38 -6.65
N ASN A 127 -5.08 -14.30 -7.40
CA ASN A 127 -5.51 -15.69 -7.50
C ASN A 127 -5.47 -16.40 -6.13
N SER A 128 -4.45 -16.12 -5.31
CA SER A 128 -4.31 -16.72 -3.97
C SER A 128 -5.35 -16.20 -2.97
N LEU A 129 -5.84 -14.96 -3.15
CA LEU A 129 -6.84 -14.33 -2.29
C LEU A 129 -8.28 -14.58 -2.75
N LYS A 130 -8.48 -14.95 -4.01
CA LYS A 130 -9.80 -15.21 -4.58
C LYS A 130 -10.51 -16.33 -3.79
N GLY A 131 -11.68 -16.02 -3.24
CA GLY A 131 -12.48 -16.96 -2.44
C GLY A 131 -12.02 -17.16 -1.00
N LYS A 132 -10.93 -16.51 -0.55
CA LYS A 132 -10.52 -16.54 0.85
C LYS A 132 -11.26 -15.49 1.65
N VAL A 133 -11.84 -15.92 2.76
CA VAL A 133 -12.54 -15.05 3.70
C VAL A 133 -11.53 -14.50 4.71
N PRO A 134 -11.51 -13.18 4.99
CA PRO A 134 -10.62 -12.62 6.00
C PRO A 134 -10.85 -13.26 7.37
N LYS A 135 -9.80 -13.39 8.19
CA LYS A 135 -9.91 -13.96 9.55
C LYS A 135 -10.93 -13.25 10.44
N ASN A 136 -11.12 -11.96 10.22
CA ASN A 136 -12.09 -11.12 10.94
C ASN A 136 -13.49 -11.10 10.29
N TYR A 137 -13.76 -11.96 9.30
CA TYR A 137 -15.03 -11.95 8.60
C TYR A 137 -16.23 -12.20 9.52
N HIS A 138 -16.13 -13.13 10.47
CA HIS A 138 -17.20 -13.40 11.43
C HIS A 138 -17.52 -12.17 12.29
N MET A 139 -16.50 -11.49 12.82
CA MET A 139 -16.68 -10.22 13.55
C MET A 139 -17.29 -9.10 12.69
N ILE A 140 -16.95 -9.05 11.38
CA ILE A 140 -17.56 -8.09 10.44
C ILE A 140 -19.03 -8.44 10.19
N VAL A 141 -19.38 -9.73 10.07
CA VAL A 141 -20.75 -10.21 9.87
C VAL A 141 -21.58 -9.95 11.13
N GLU A 142 -21.11 -10.34 12.31
CA GLU A 142 -21.79 -10.09 13.60
C GLU A 142 -21.97 -8.60 13.88
N TYR A 143 -20.96 -7.76 13.56
CA TYR A 143 -21.09 -6.31 13.63
C TYR A 143 -22.14 -5.78 12.64
N ASN A 144 -22.24 -6.33 11.43
CA ASN A 144 -23.24 -5.91 10.45
C ASN A 144 -24.66 -6.43 10.76
N GLU A 145 -24.79 -7.59 11.40
CA GLU A 145 -26.06 -8.19 11.82
C GLU A 145 -26.60 -7.55 13.09
N SER A 146 -25.73 -7.17 14.02
CA SER A 146 -26.09 -6.40 15.23
C SER A 146 -26.50 -4.95 14.95
N GLN A 147 -26.23 -4.45 13.74
CA GLN A 147 -26.68 -3.14 13.26
C GLN A 147 -27.86 -3.33 12.29
N GLU A 148 -29.00 -3.82 12.80
CA GLU A 148 -30.30 -3.65 12.15
C GLU A 148 -30.69 -2.16 12.17
N ILE A 149 -29.93 -1.31 11.46
CA ILE A 149 -30.29 0.08 11.27
C ILE A 149 -31.19 0.13 10.03
N PRO A 150 -32.52 0.21 10.20
CA PRO A 150 -33.42 0.26 9.07
C PRO A 150 -33.24 1.56 8.30
N ILE A 151 -33.30 1.45 6.98
CA ILE A 151 -33.20 2.60 6.07
C ILE A 151 -34.39 2.64 5.13
N THR A 152 -34.73 3.84 4.70
CA THR A 152 -35.77 4.09 3.70
C THR A 152 -35.09 4.51 2.40
N GLN A 153 -35.41 3.81 1.33
CA GLN A 153 -35.06 4.16 -0.04
C GLN A 153 -36.24 4.85 -0.71
N ILE A 154 -35.99 5.97 -1.38
CA ILE A 154 -36.97 6.69 -2.17
C ILE A 154 -36.46 6.73 -3.61
N ALA A 155 -37.10 5.97 -4.50
CA ALA A 155 -36.77 5.95 -5.91
C ALA A 155 -37.27 7.23 -6.60
N ILE A 156 -36.38 7.97 -7.26
CA ILE A 156 -36.69 9.32 -7.76
C ILE A 156 -37.69 9.28 -8.93
N LYS A 157 -37.55 8.29 -9.82
CA LYS A 157 -38.29 8.23 -11.08
C LYS A 157 -39.79 7.96 -10.89
N ASN A 158 -40.11 7.04 -9.99
CA ASN A 158 -41.47 6.55 -9.75
C ASN A 158 -41.98 6.85 -8.33
N LYS A 159 -41.17 7.54 -7.51
CA LYS A 159 -41.49 7.92 -6.12
C LYS A 159 -41.81 6.72 -5.22
N THR A 160 -41.32 5.53 -5.57
CA THR A 160 -41.51 4.32 -4.76
C THR A 160 -40.67 4.41 -3.48
N ILE A 161 -41.28 4.02 -2.37
CA ILE A 161 -40.66 4.02 -1.04
C ILE A 161 -40.48 2.58 -0.61
N ILE A 162 -39.26 2.21 -0.22
CA ILE A 162 -38.93 0.85 0.22
C ILE A 162 -38.19 0.93 1.55
N HIS A 163 -38.65 0.17 2.53
CA HIS A 163 -37.98 0.05 3.83
C HIS A 163 -37.12 -1.21 3.85
N TRP A 164 -35.86 -1.03 4.21
CA TRP A 164 -34.86 -2.08 4.25
C TRP A 164 -34.47 -2.35 5.70
N LYS A 165 -34.30 -3.64 6.03
CA LYS A 165 -33.85 -4.06 7.38
C LYS A 165 -32.43 -3.57 7.71
N ASN A 166 -31.56 -3.49 6.69
CA ASN A 166 -30.21 -2.94 6.81
C ASN A 166 -29.65 -2.52 5.44
N ILE A 167 -28.52 -1.81 5.46
CA ILE A 167 -27.82 -1.29 4.28
C ILE A 167 -27.36 -2.42 3.34
N ASN A 168 -26.89 -3.54 3.89
CA ASN A 168 -26.34 -4.63 3.08
C ASN A 168 -27.42 -5.36 2.26
N HIS A 169 -28.62 -5.54 2.82
CA HIS A 169 -29.76 -6.08 2.09
C HIS A 169 -30.16 -5.16 0.93
N CYS A 170 -30.27 -3.85 1.20
CA CYS A 170 -30.55 -2.84 0.18
C CYS A 170 -29.50 -2.83 -0.94
N ALA A 171 -28.22 -2.85 -0.57
CA ALA A 171 -27.11 -2.83 -1.51
C ALA A 171 -27.15 -4.01 -2.50
N ARG A 172 -27.41 -5.23 -2.02
CA ARG A 172 -27.46 -6.43 -2.86
C ARG A 172 -28.64 -6.42 -3.84
N GLU A 173 -29.84 -6.12 -3.35
CA GLU A 173 -31.06 -6.14 -4.18
C GLU A 173 -31.09 -5.02 -5.24
N ASN A 174 -30.39 -3.90 -4.99
CA ASN A 174 -30.32 -2.79 -5.94
C ASN A 174 -29.04 -2.80 -6.79
N ASP A 175 -28.18 -3.81 -6.65
CA ASP A 175 -26.84 -3.85 -7.28
C ASP A 175 -26.02 -2.56 -7.05
N LEU A 176 -26.01 -2.11 -5.78
CA LEU A 176 -25.32 -0.91 -5.35
C LEU A 176 -24.19 -1.24 -4.38
N LEU A 177 -23.17 -0.38 -4.37
CA LEU A 177 -22.14 -0.43 -3.34
C LEU A 177 -22.71 0.13 -2.03
N ALA A 178 -22.69 -0.67 -0.96
CA ALA A 178 -23.11 -0.26 0.39
C ALA A 178 -22.41 1.04 0.85
N THR A 179 -21.14 1.23 0.47
CA THR A 179 -20.37 2.43 0.78
C THR A 179 -20.95 3.70 0.16
N ASN A 180 -21.60 3.61 -1.01
CA ASN A 180 -22.26 4.75 -1.63
C ASN A 180 -23.58 5.08 -0.93
N ILE A 181 -24.33 4.07 -0.49
CA ILE A 181 -25.53 4.24 0.34
C ILE A 181 -25.17 4.95 1.65
N VAL A 182 -24.08 4.53 2.31
CA VAL A 182 -23.56 5.20 3.53
C VAL A 182 -23.19 6.66 3.25
N LYS A 183 -22.57 6.97 2.10
CA LYS A 183 -22.27 8.36 1.72
C LYS A 183 -23.54 9.18 1.49
N CYS A 184 -24.61 8.59 0.97
CA CYS A 184 -25.92 9.24 0.87
C CYS A 184 -26.52 9.55 2.24
N LEU A 185 -26.53 8.57 3.15
CA LEU A 185 -27.05 8.71 4.51
C LEU A 185 -26.30 9.77 5.32
N LYS A 186 -24.98 9.89 5.11
CA LYS A 186 -24.11 10.92 5.70
C LYS A 186 -24.20 12.28 4.99
N GLY A 187 -25.04 12.42 3.97
CA GLY A 187 -25.21 13.67 3.22
C GLY A 187 -24.06 14.03 2.28
N LYS A 188 -23.04 13.16 2.12
CA LYS A 188 -21.93 13.40 1.19
C LYS A 188 -22.36 13.25 -0.26
N TYR A 189 -23.24 12.29 -0.54
CA TYR A 189 -23.87 12.13 -1.84
C TYR A 189 -25.34 12.53 -1.76
N ARG A 190 -25.82 13.26 -2.77
CA ARG A 190 -27.24 13.64 -2.84
C ARG A 190 -28.14 12.45 -3.15
N THR A 191 -27.67 11.57 -4.04
CA THR A 191 -28.39 10.38 -4.54
C THR A 191 -27.39 9.26 -4.89
N CYS A 192 -27.86 8.02 -4.99
CA CYS A 192 -27.12 6.89 -5.55
C CYS A 192 -28.10 5.92 -6.21
N GLY A 193 -27.76 5.35 -7.37
CA GLY A 193 -28.65 4.41 -8.06
C GLY A 193 -30.03 4.98 -8.41
N GLY A 194 -30.11 6.30 -8.69
CA GLY A 194 -31.40 6.96 -8.95
C GLY A 194 -32.33 7.04 -7.72
N SER A 195 -31.79 6.84 -6.52
CA SER A 195 -32.53 6.82 -5.27
C SER A 195 -31.94 7.76 -4.22
N ILE A 196 -32.79 8.19 -3.30
CA ILE A 196 -32.43 8.91 -2.06
C ILE A 196 -32.52 7.91 -0.90
N PHE A 197 -31.59 8.00 0.04
CA PHE A 197 -31.55 7.12 1.21
C PHE A 197 -31.61 7.93 2.50
N LEU A 198 -32.43 7.49 3.43
CA LEU A 198 -32.63 8.09 4.76
C LEU A 198 -32.59 6.99 5.82
N TYR A 199 -32.19 7.34 7.04
CA TYR A 199 -32.45 6.49 8.21
C TYR A 199 -33.96 6.46 8.46
N LYS A 200 -34.50 5.30 8.84
CA LYS A 200 -35.96 5.14 9.04
C LYS A 200 -36.53 6.19 10.01
N ASP A 201 -35.85 6.42 11.14
CA ASP A 201 -36.28 7.40 12.14
C ASP A 201 -36.35 8.83 11.61
N LYS A 202 -35.50 9.18 10.63
CA LYS A 202 -35.56 10.48 9.95
C LYS A 202 -36.70 10.55 8.95
N PHE A 203 -37.14 9.43 8.40
CA PHE A 203 -38.26 9.40 7.46
C PHE A 203 -39.61 9.51 8.18
N ASP A 204 -39.73 8.94 9.38
CA ASP A 204 -40.95 8.92 10.19
C ASP A 204 -41.37 10.31 10.72
N THR A 205 -40.59 11.38 10.47
CA THR A 205 -40.88 12.76 10.88
C THR A 205 -41.67 13.57 9.83
N ASP A 206 -42.62 12.95 9.12
CA ASP A 206 -43.48 13.60 8.10
C ASP A 206 -42.71 14.41 7.03
N ILE A 207 -41.84 13.73 6.28
CA ILE A 207 -41.08 14.37 5.18
C ILE A 207 -41.95 14.61 3.94
N ASN A 208 -41.91 15.83 3.39
CA ASN A 208 -42.39 16.12 2.04
C ASN A 208 -41.46 15.52 0.97
N ILE A 209 -41.85 14.37 0.41
CA ILE A 209 -41.06 13.63 -0.59
C ILE A 209 -40.80 14.44 -1.85
N ASN A 210 -41.77 15.24 -2.31
CA ASN A 210 -41.62 16.00 -3.54
C ASN A 210 -40.59 17.12 -3.38
N GLU A 211 -40.59 17.78 -2.23
CA GLU A 211 -39.61 18.81 -1.89
C GLU A 211 -38.22 18.22 -1.71
N LEU A 212 -38.13 17.08 -1.01
CA LEU A 212 -36.87 16.35 -0.84
C LEU A 212 -36.27 15.93 -2.18
N ILE A 213 -37.08 15.37 -3.10
CA ILE A 213 -36.62 15.01 -4.44
C ILE A 213 -36.11 16.27 -5.15
N LYS A 214 -36.89 17.36 -5.14
CA LYS A 214 -36.52 18.63 -5.79
C LYS A 214 -35.19 19.18 -5.29
N ASP A 215 -34.94 19.13 -3.98
CA ASP A 215 -33.66 19.55 -3.38
C ASP A 215 -32.50 18.63 -3.80
N ARG A 216 -32.69 17.31 -3.69
CA ARG A 216 -31.63 16.33 -3.95
C ARG A 216 -31.29 16.18 -5.43
N THR A 217 -32.21 16.51 -6.32
CA THR A 217 -31.98 16.55 -7.78
C THR A 217 -31.59 17.94 -8.29
N LYS A 218 -31.54 18.97 -7.42
CA LYS A 218 -31.14 20.32 -7.83
C LYS A 218 -29.70 20.31 -8.35
N ASN A 219 -29.51 20.67 -9.61
CA ASN A 219 -28.20 20.70 -10.26
C ASN A 219 -27.39 21.88 -9.73
N ASN A 220 -26.43 21.63 -8.83
CA ASN A 220 -25.47 22.63 -8.36
C ASN A 220 -24.27 22.76 -9.32
N GLN A 221 -24.53 22.90 -10.62
CA GLN A 221 -23.52 23.35 -11.57
C GLN A 221 -23.92 24.72 -12.08
N LYS A 222 -23.53 25.78 -11.37
CA LYS A 222 -23.21 27.02 -12.06
C LYS A 222 -22.00 26.67 -12.91
N THR A 223 -22.20 26.39 -14.19
CA THR A 223 -21.09 26.12 -15.09
C THR A 223 -20.34 27.43 -15.25
N GLN A 224 -19.13 27.53 -14.70
CA GLN A 224 -18.26 28.66 -14.98
C GLN A 224 -17.77 28.54 -16.42
N GLY A 225 -18.00 29.61 -17.19
CA GLY A 225 -17.44 29.75 -18.53
C GLY A 225 -15.91 29.85 -18.46
N VAL A 226 -15.25 29.48 -19.55
CA VAL A 226 -13.80 29.60 -19.70
C VAL A 226 -13.47 30.25 -21.02
N VAL A 227 -12.41 31.06 -21.02
CA VAL A 227 -11.90 31.71 -22.22
C VAL A 227 -10.55 31.11 -22.60
N GLN A 228 -10.33 30.98 -23.90
CA GLN A 228 -9.07 30.60 -24.51
C GLN A 228 -8.41 31.87 -25.05
N LEU A 229 -7.18 32.13 -24.61
CA LEU A 229 -6.44 33.36 -24.90
C LEU A 229 -5.11 33.07 -25.62
N SER A 230 -4.59 34.06 -26.35
CA SER A 230 -3.24 34.04 -26.91
C SER A 230 -2.15 34.16 -25.83
N SER A 231 -0.87 34.08 -26.21
CA SER A 231 0.25 34.36 -25.29
C SER A 231 0.19 35.79 -24.73
N GLU A 232 -0.35 36.71 -25.51
CA GLU A 232 -0.52 38.14 -25.24
C GLU A 232 -1.85 38.46 -24.54
N LEU A 233 -2.59 37.44 -24.07
CA LEU A 233 -3.89 37.57 -23.37
C LEU A 233 -5.06 38.06 -24.26
N GLU A 234 -4.93 38.00 -25.58
CA GLU A 234 -6.03 38.34 -26.49
C GLU A 234 -7.06 37.21 -26.53
N LEU A 235 -8.35 37.56 -26.48
CA LEU A 235 -9.44 36.58 -26.54
C LEU A 235 -9.52 35.89 -27.90
N ILE A 236 -9.43 34.56 -27.90
CA ILE A 236 -9.57 33.72 -29.10
C ILE A 236 -10.97 33.09 -29.15
N VAL A 237 -11.37 32.39 -28.07
CA VAL A 237 -12.66 31.68 -28.02
C VAL A 237 -13.23 31.71 -26.60
N GLU A 238 -14.54 31.90 -26.51
CA GLU A 238 -15.30 31.73 -25.28
C GLU A 238 -16.06 30.40 -25.28
N TYR A 239 -16.01 29.68 -24.17
CA TYR A 239 -16.83 28.51 -23.91
C TYR A 239 -17.74 28.76 -22.70
N SER A 240 -19.03 28.47 -22.86
CA SER A 240 -20.05 28.49 -21.78
C SER A 240 -19.73 27.53 -20.63
N SER A 241 -18.87 26.53 -20.86
CA SER A 241 -18.34 25.64 -19.83
C SER A 241 -17.10 24.89 -20.32
N MET A 242 -16.29 24.37 -19.38
CA MET A 242 -15.21 23.43 -19.74
C MET A 242 -15.72 22.16 -20.43
N LYS A 243 -17.00 21.80 -20.26
CA LYS A 243 -17.61 20.65 -20.96
C LYS A 243 -17.73 20.95 -22.46
N GLN A 244 -18.14 22.17 -22.82
CA GLN A 244 -18.18 22.62 -24.21
C GLN A 244 -16.76 22.67 -24.82
N ALA A 245 -15.76 23.15 -24.07
CA ALA A 245 -14.37 23.09 -24.52
C ALA A 245 -13.90 21.63 -24.74
N GLN A 246 -14.39 20.67 -23.95
CA GLN A 246 -14.06 19.26 -24.16
C GLN A 246 -14.58 18.70 -25.49
N GLU A 247 -15.74 19.16 -25.94
CA GLU A 247 -16.30 18.78 -27.25
C GLU A 247 -15.42 19.27 -28.42
N SER A 248 -14.63 20.33 -28.19
CA SER A 248 -13.61 20.84 -29.12
C SER A 248 -12.25 20.15 -28.97
N GLY A 249 -12.16 19.04 -28.23
CA GLY A 249 -10.95 18.22 -28.12
C GLY A 249 -9.95 18.65 -27.03
N TYR A 250 -10.38 19.45 -26.05
CA TYR A 250 -9.57 19.85 -24.90
C TYR A 250 -9.87 19.02 -23.66
N THR A 251 -8.91 18.92 -22.73
CA THR A 251 -9.12 18.18 -21.47
C THR A 251 -9.53 19.11 -20.33
N ARG A 252 -10.70 18.86 -19.71
CA ARG A 252 -11.22 19.66 -18.58
C ARG A 252 -10.22 19.85 -17.44
N GLN A 253 -9.45 18.80 -17.10
CA GLN A 253 -8.46 18.86 -16.02
C GLN A 253 -7.31 19.83 -16.34
N LEU A 254 -6.85 19.87 -17.60
CA LEU A 254 -5.73 20.71 -18.01
C LEU A 254 -6.16 22.18 -18.17
N ILE A 255 -7.36 22.42 -18.71
CA ILE A 255 -7.98 23.75 -18.70
C ILE A 255 -8.06 24.27 -17.26
N ARG A 256 -8.58 23.45 -16.33
CA ARG A 256 -8.67 23.83 -14.91
C ARG A 256 -7.30 24.17 -14.31
N GLN A 257 -6.27 23.38 -14.59
CA GLN A 257 -4.91 23.65 -14.11
C GLN A 257 -4.39 24.99 -14.63
N CYS A 258 -4.72 25.36 -15.86
CA CYS A 258 -4.41 26.68 -16.40
C CYS A 258 -5.16 27.79 -15.67
N CYS A 259 -6.48 27.68 -15.53
CA CYS A 259 -7.26 28.73 -14.84
C CYS A 259 -6.87 28.89 -13.36
N THR A 260 -6.32 27.86 -12.71
CA THR A 260 -5.83 27.96 -11.31
C THR A 260 -4.35 28.33 -11.20
N GLY A 261 -3.67 28.64 -12.31
CA GLY A 261 -2.25 29.02 -12.33
C GLY A 261 -1.25 27.90 -12.05
N ILE A 262 -1.69 26.63 -12.05
CA ILE A 262 -0.81 25.46 -11.90
C ILE A 262 -0.03 25.21 -13.19
N LEU A 263 -0.69 25.42 -14.32
CA LEU A 263 -0.12 25.24 -15.64
C LEU A 263 -0.15 26.59 -16.38
N GLU A 264 0.97 27.06 -16.88
CA GLU A 264 1.01 28.37 -17.56
C GLU A 264 0.20 28.37 -18.86
N MET A 265 0.33 27.31 -19.66
CA MET A 265 -0.34 27.17 -20.96
C MET A 265 -0.73 25.72 -21.24
N TYR A 266 -1.83 25.53 -21.97
CA TYR A 266 -2.27 24.22 -22.46
C TYR A 266 -2.55 24.26 -23.96
N LYS A 267 -1.89 23.38 -24.71
CA LYS A 267 -1.89 23.34 -26.19
C LYS A 267 -1.51 24.70 -26.84
N GLY A 268 -0.64 25.47 -26.20
CA GLY A 268 -0.20 26.76 -26.74
C GLY A 268 -1.13 27.93 -26.40
N PHE A 269 -2.15 27.73 -25.57
CA PHE A 269 -3.10 28.78 -25.17
C PHE A 269 -3.09 29.01 -23.67
N LYS A 270 -3.33 30.26 -23.28
CA LYS A 270 -3.69 30.62 -21.91
C LYS A 270 -5.18 30.36 -21.70
N TRP A 271 -5.56 29.97 -20.49
CA TRP A 271 -6.95 29.70 -20.15
C TRP A 271 -7.30 30.38 -18.84
N MET A 272 -8.41 31.11 -18.82
CA MET A 272 -8.94 31.80 -17.64
C MET A 272 -10.42 31.47 -17.46
N TYR A 273 -10.91 31.60 -16.22
CA TYR A 273 -12.35 31.67 -16.03
C TYR A 273 -12.87 32.95 -16.68
N LYS A 274 -14.07 32.87 -17.26
CA LYS A 274 -14.68 34.02 -17.93
C LYS A 274 -14.84 35.21 -16.97
N GLU A 275 -15.28 34.95 -15.74
CA GLU A 275 -15.43 35.96 -14.69
C GLU A 275 -14.08 36.69 -14.44
N ASP A 276 -12.97 35.94 -14.26
CA ASP A 276 -11.63 36.52 -14.04
C ASP A 276 -11.10 37.33 -15.24
N TYR A 277 -11.42 36.91 -16.48
CA TYR A 277 -11.01 37.65 -17.68
C TYR A 277 -11.81 38.95 -17.85
N GLU A 278 -13.11 38.92 -17.57
CA GLU A 278 -13.96 40.11 -17.58
C GLU A 278 -13.49 41.14 -16.54
N GLU A 279 -13.08 40.69 -15.35
CA GLU A 279 -12.47 41.56 -14.33
C GLU A 279 -11.16 42.20 -14.83
N LEU A 280 -10.25 41.41 -15.41
CA LEU A 280 -8.97 41.89 -15.95
C LEU A 280 -9.17 42.95 -17.05
N VAL A 281 -10.07 42.71 -18.01
CA VAL A 281 -10.37 43.67 -19.08
C VAL A 281 -10.99 44.94 -18.53
N ASN A 282 -11.86 44.85 -17.52
CA ASN A 282 -12.45 46.02 -16.90
C ASN A 282 -11.40 46.85 -16.15
N GLU A 283 -10.47 46.23 -15.43
CA GLU A 283 -9.36 46.94 -14.75
C GLU A 283 -8.44 47.66 -15.74
N ASP A 284 -8.13 47.06 -16.89
CA ASP A 284 -7.33 47.69 -17.95
C ASP A 284 -8.04 48.94 -18.53
N VAL A 285 -9.38 48.89 -18.68
CA VAL A 285 -10.16 50.05 -19.15
C VAL A 285 -10.19 51.19 -18.13
N PHE A 286 -10.24 50.89 -16.82
CA PHE A 286 -10.17 51.91 -15.77
C PHE A 286 -8.78 52.57 -15.69
N ASN A 287 -7.70 51.80 -15.86
CA ASN A 287 -6.32 52.34 -15.81
C ASN A 287 -5.95 53.23 -17.02
N ILE A 288 -6.64 53.07 -18.16
CA ILE A 288 -6.48 53.95 -19.33
C ILE A 288 -7.20 55.29 -19.13
N ASN A 289 -8.38 55.28 -18.48
CA ASN A 289 -9.19 56.48 -18.28
C ASN A 289 -8.66 57.41 -17.16
N ASP A 290 -7.89 56.90 -16.20
CA ASP A 290 -7.25 57.72 -15.15
C ASP A 290 -5.92 58.36 -15.61
N ASN A 291 -5.38 57.97 -16.76
CA ASN A 291 -4.15 58.54 -17.37
C ASN A 291 -4.41 59.39 -18.63
N SER A 292 -5.68 59.75 -18.88
CA SER A 292 -6.13 60.56 -20.04
C SER A 292 -6.39 62.02 -19.66
#